data_AF-A0AAJ2AA34-F1
#
_entry.id   AF-A0AAJ2AA34-F1
#
_cell.length_a   1.000
_cell.length_b   1.000
_cell.length_c   1.000
_cell.angle_alpha   90.00
_cell.angle_beta   90.00
_cell.angle_gamma   90.00
#
_symmetry.space_group_name_H-M   'P 1'
#
loop_
_entity.id
_entity.type
_entity.pdbx_description
1 polymer ?
#
loop_
_entity_poly.entity_id
_entity_poly.type
_entity_poly.pdbx_seq_one_letter_code
_entity_poly.pdbx_strand_id
1 'polypeptide(L)'
;MNTADSTQLASDGKRGAVSEFEESNHYNDRYNRISAQPLLGDAGAAHCLNHVHRALQGIAVVNTLLTNDRYSSDNGCEPLDGYMTGGLHSAIQALAEMAIDKIEFYADRIDEVQQENQAVSQ
;
A
#
# COMPACT_ATOMS: atom_id res chain seq x y z
N MET A 1 -1.32 -69.09 2.54
CA MET A 1 -1.89 -67.74 2.40
C MET A 1 -0.73 -66.79 2.17
N ASN A 2 -0.58 -66.28 0.95
CA ASN A 2 -0.90 -64.87 0.57
C ASN A 2 -0.22 -63.87 1.51
N THR A 3 0.56 -62.88 1.10
CA THR A 3 1.00 -62.32 -0.18
C THR A 3 2.09 -61.30 0.20
N ALA A 4 2.97 -60.95 -0.73
CA ALA A 4 3.89 -59.82 -0.56
C ALA A 4 3.16 -58.52 -0.18
N ASP A 5 3.82 -57.60 0.53
CA ASP A 5 3.83 -56.21 0.03
C ASP A 5 5.04 -55.41 0.55
N SER A 6 5.90 -55.05 -0.39
CA SER A 6 6.89 -53.97 -0.24
C SER A 6 6.22 -52.71 -0.74
N THR A 7 5.93 -51.71 0.10
CA THR A 7 6.09 -50.31 -0.32
C THR A 7 6.24 -49.39 0.89
N GLN A 8 7.31 -48.59 0.87
CA GLN A 8 7.46 -47.35 1.61
C GLN A 8 6.24 -46.44 1.42
N LEU A 9 5.92 -45.56 2.38
CA LEU A 9 5.58 -44.15 2.11
C LEU A 9 5.35 -43.36 3.41
N ALA A 10 6.14 -42.29 3.51
CA ALA A 10 5.80 -40.97 4.02
C ALA A 10 5.32 -40.78 5.48
N SER A 11 6.17 -40.04 6.20
CA SER A 11 5.84 -38.90 7.08
C SER A 11 4.59 -39.00 7.98
N ASP A 12 4.83 -39.22 9.27
CA ASP A 12 3.94 -38.75 10.33
C ASP A 12 4.83 -38.28 11.50
N GLY A 13 4.70 -37.11 12.09
CA GLY A 13 3.54 -36.22 12.11
C GLY A 13 3.91 -34.77 11.85
N LYS A 14 3.20 -34.19 10.87
CA LYS A 14 2.75 -32.81 10.93
C LYS A 14 1.93 -32.63 12.22
N ARG A 15 2.47 -31.90 13.19
CA ARG A 15 1.67 -30.99 14.03
C ARG A 15 1.99 -29.60 13.48
N GLY A 16 1.07 -28.82 12.93
CA GLY A 16 -0.36 -28.75 13.18
C GLY A 16 -0.67 -27.27 13.33
N ALA A 17 -0.66 -26.56 12.20
CA ALA A 17 -1.31 -25.26 11.98
C ALA A 17 -1.14 -24.94 10.48
N VAL A 18 -1.84 -25.69 9.62
CA VAL A 18 -2.26 -25.09 8.36
C VAL A 18 -3.23 -24.01 8.82
N SER A 19 -2.84 -22.73 8.66
CA SER A 19 -3.78 -21.64 8.88
C SER A 19 -4.90 -21.83 7.86
N GLU A 20 -6.07 -22.28 8.32
CA GLU A 20 -7.29 -22.41 7.53
C GLU A 20 -7.91 -21.04 7.19
N PHE A 21 -7.11 -19.97 7.20
CA PHE A 21 -7.50 -18.62 6.83
C PHE A 21 -6.41 -17.97 5.97
N GLU A 22 -6.01 -18.61 4.87
CA GLU A 22 -5.81 -17.83 3.64
C GLU A 22 -7.21 -17.52 3.07
N GLU A 23 -7.99 -16.73 3.82
CA GLU A 23 -9.06 -15.96 3.18
C GLU A 23 -8.37 -15.18 2.09
N SER A 24 -8.74 -15.45 0.84
CA SER A 24 -8.28 -14.69 -0.32
C SER A 24 -8.42 -13.24 0.05
N ASN A 25 -7.29 -12.59 0.34
CA ASN A 25 -7.31 -11.25 0.87
C ASN A 25 -7.89 -10.41 -0.25
N HIS A 26 -9.15 -10.00 -0.12
CA HIS A 26 -9.85 -9.29 -1.19
C HIS A 26 -9.09 -8.01 -1.60
N TYR A 27 -8.20 -7.51 -0.74
CA TYR A 27 -7.23 -6.48 -1.08
C TYR A 27 -6.13 -6.98 -2.02
N ASN A 28 -5.56 -8.17 -1.81
CA ASN A 28 -4.65 -8.82 -2.76
C ASN A 28 -5.34 -9.10 -4.09
N ASP A 29 -6.61 -9.54 -4.09
CA ASP A 29 -7.34 -9.78 -5.34
C ASP A 29 -7.64 -8.50 -6.11
N ARG A 30 -8.03 -7.42 -5.40
CA ARG A 30 -8.16 -6.10 -6.02
C ARG A 30 -6.82 -5.57 -6.53
N TYR A 31 -5.75 -5.74 -5.76
CA TYR A 31 -4.41 -5.31 -6.15
C TYR A 31 -3.94 -6.06 -7.40
N ASN A 32 -4.09 -7.39 -7.41
CA ASN A 32 -3.77 -8.25 -8.54
C ASN A 32 -4.63 -7.90 -9.76
N ARG A 33 -5.90 -7.54 -9.58
CA ARG A 33 -6.77 -7.09 -10.67
C ARG A 33 -6.32 -5.74 -11.25
N ILE A 34 -5.91 -4.80 -10.40
CA ILE A 34 -5.38 -3.49 -10.82
C ILE A 34 -4.01 -3.65 -11.51
N SER A 35 -3.18 -4.58 -11.03
CA SER A 35 -1.86 -4.85 -11.62
C SER A 35 -1.90 -5.71 -12.88
N ALA A 36 -2.94 -6.55 -13.05
CA ALA A 36 -3.08 -7.46 -14.18
C ALA A 36 -3.78 -6.84 -15.40
N GLN A 37 -4.37 -5.64 -15.27
CA GLN A 37 -4.80 -4.87 -16.42
C GLN A 37 -3.64 -3.96 -16.86
N PRO A 38 -2.94 -4.28 -17.96
CA PRO A 38 -2.13 -3.26 -18.60
C PRO A 38 -3.14 -2.26 -19.16
N LEU A 39 -3.29 -1.12 -18.49
CA LEU A 39 -3.56 0.12 -19.21
C LEU A 39 -2.42 0.24 -20.21
N LEU A 40 -2.65 -0.28 -21.42
CA LEU A 40 -1.75 -0.21 -22.56
C LEU A 40 -1.47 1.27 -22.80
N GLY A 41 -0.38 1.77 -22.20
CA GLY A 41 0.04 3.17 -22.23
C GLY A 41 0.34 3.80 -20.85
N ASP A 42 -0.22 3.31 -19.74
CA ASP A 42 -0.27 4.13 -18.51
C ASP A 42 -0.27 3.38 -17.15
N ALA A 43 0.46 2.26 -17.07
CA ALA A 43 0.74 1.61 -15.78
C ALA A 43 1.49 2.54 -14.80
N GLY A 44 2.20 3.55 -15.32
CA GLY A 44 2.87 4.59 -14.56
C GLY A 44 1.91 5.54 -13.83
N ALA A 45 0.88 6.09 -14.51
CA ALA A 45 -0.06 6.99 -13.83
C ALA A 45 -0.87 6.26 -12.78
N ALA A 46 -1.36 5.06 -13.08
CA ALA A 46 -2.16 4.30 -12.13
C ALA A 46 -1.36 4.01 -10.85
N HIS A 47 -0.07 3.67 -10.99
CA HIS A 47 0.82 3.49 -9.85
C HIS A 47 1.08 4.80 -9.10
N CYS A 48 1.39 5.90 -9.82
CA CYS A 48 1.56 7.23 -9.22
C CYS A 48 0.32 7.68 -8.43
N LEU A 49 -0.85 7.63 -9.06
CA LEU A 49 -2.13 7.99 -8.45
C LEU A 49 -2.44 7.13 -7.21
N ASN A 50 -2.12 5.84 -7.23
CA ASN A 50 -2.30 4.98 -6.06
C ASN A 50 -1.39 5.40 -4.89
N HIS A 51 -0.13 5.77 -5.14
CA HIS A 51 0.77 6.28 -4.10
C HIS A 51 0.28 7.61 -3.53
N VAL A 52 -0.11 8.55 -4.38
CA VAL A 52 -0.68 9.85 -3.97
C VAL A 52 -1.96 9.63 -3.17
N HIS A 53 -2.85 8.74 -3.62
CA HIS A 53 -4.09 8.42 -2.92
C HIS A 53 -3.84 7.88 -1.51
N ARG A 54 -2.89 6.95 -1.36
CA ARG A 54 -2.49 6.41 -0.05
C ARG A 54 -1.89 7.49 0.85
N ALA A 55 -1.09 8.40 0.30
CA ALA A 55 -0.55 9.53 1.04
C ALA A 55 -1.66 10.42 1.60
N LEU A 56 -2.63 10.79 0.76
CA LEU A 56 -3.77 11.62 1.14
C LEU A 56 -4.67 10.93 2.17
N GLN A 57 -4.89 9.62 2.06
CA GLN A 57 -5.60 8.84 3.08
C GLN A 57 -4.86 8.85 4.42
N GLY A 58 -3.53 8.68 4.41
CA GLY A 58 -2.71 8.78 5.61
C GLY A 58 -2.83 10.15 6.28
N ILE A 59 -2.75 11.23 5.49
CA ILE A 59 -2.94 12.60 6.00
C ILE A 59 -4.33 12.77 6.62
N ALA A 60 -5.38 12.27 5.98
CA ALA A 60 -6.74 12.37 6.50
C ALA A 60 -6.90 11.66 7.86
N VAL A 61 -6.28 10.47 8.00
CA VAL A 61 -6.28 9.72 9.27
C VAL A 61 -5.53 10.49 10.35
N VAL A 62 -4.33 10.99 10.06
CA VAL A 62 -3.53 11.74 11.03
C VAL A 62 -4.24 13.03 11.46
N ASN A 63 -4.85 13.75 10.51
CA ASN A 63 -5.62 14.95 10.81
C ASN A 63 -6.85 14.64 11.68
N THR A 64 -7.49 13.49 11.45
CA THR A 64 -8.61 13.02 12.29
C THR A 64 -8.13 12.73 13.72
N LEU A 65 -6.95 12.12 13.89
CA LEU A 65 -6.38 11.87 15.24
C LEU A 65 -6.12 13.19 15.97
N LEU A 66 -5.47 14.16 15.33
CA LEU A 66 -5.19 15.48 15.90
C LEU A 66 -6.47 16.26 16.22
N THR A 67 -7.48 16.15 15.36
CA THR A 67 -8.77 16.80 15.55
C THR A 67 -9.53 16.18 16.72
N ASN A 68 -9.58 14.85 16.79
CA ASN A 68 -10.23 14.13 17.89
C ASN A 68 -9.52 14.36 19.22
N ASP A 69 -8.20 14.44 19.22
CA ASP A 69 -7.43 14.80 20.41
C ASP A 69 -7.85 16.16 20.97
N ARG A 70 -7.94 17.18 20.10
CA ARG A 70 -8.41 18.52 20.47
C ARG A 70 -9.82 18.54 21.05
N TYR A 71 -10.71 17.61 20.65
CA TYR A 71 -12.05 17.48 21.22
C TYR A 71 -12.08 16.55 22.45
N SER A 72 -11.07 15.70 22.64
CA SER A 72 -10.98 14.78 23.77
C SER A 72 -10.62 15.50 25.06
N SER A 73 -9.83 16.58 24.98
CA SER A 73 -9.53 17.46 26.11
C SER A 73 -10.78 18.12 26.70
N ASP A 74 -11.79 18.39 25.87
CA ASP A 74 -13.07 18.95 26.30
C ASP A 74 -13.93 17.92 27.06
N ASN A 75 -13.64 16.62 26.90
CA ASN A 75 -14.36 15.50 27.51
C ASN A 75 -13.61 14.87 28.70
N GLY A 76 -12.52 15.49 29.16
CA GLY A 76 -11.73 15.01 30.30
C GLY A 76 -10.78 13.83 30.00
N CYS A 77 -10.53 13.54 28.73
CA CYS A 77 -9.43 12.66 28.34
C CYS A 77 -8.10 13.41 28.43
N GLU A 78 -7.03 12.68 28.76
CA GLU A 78 -5.68 13.24 28.74
C GLU A 78 -5.29 13.54 27.28
N PRO A 79 -4.83 14.77 26.96
CA PRO A 79 -4.45 15.14 25.61
C PRO A 79 -3.18 14.40 25.18
N LEU A 80 -3.01 14.25 23.87
CA LEU A 80 -1.75 13.81 23.28
C LEU A 80 -0.61 14.71 23.75
N ASP A 81 0.46 14.09 24.21
CA ASP A 81 1.70 14.78 24.56
C ASP A 81 2.26 15.54 23.34
N GLY A 82 2.94 16.66 23.59
CA GLY A 82 3.52 17.52 22.56
C GLY A 82 4.48 16.80 21.62
N TYR A 83 5.19 15.77 22.11
CA TYR A 83 6.02 14.91 21.26
C TYR A 83 5.19 14.10 20.26
N MET A 84 4.03 13.57 20.67
CA MET A 84 3.14 12.82 19.78
C MET A 84 2.50 13.76 18.75
N THR A 85 2.02 14.92 19.19
CA THR A 85 1.45 15.94 18.30
C THR A 85 2.47 16.44 17.27
N GLY A 86 3.71 16.71 17.69
CA GLY A 86 4.81 17.08 16.80
C GLY A 86 5.18 15.96 15.81
N GLY A 87 5.18 14.70 16.27
CA GLY A 87 5.41 13.54 15.42
C GLY A 87 4.32 13.35 14.35
N LEU A 88 3.06 13.54 14.71
CA LEU A 88 1.92 13.46 13.78
C LEU A 88 1.96 14.59 12.74
N HIS A 89 2.30 15.82 13.14
CA HIS A 89 2.54 16.90 12.17
C HIS A 89 3.69 16.59 11.22
N SER A 90 4.79 16.05 11.73
CA SER A 90 5.93 15.61 10.89
C SER A 90 5.53 14.49 9.93
N ALA A 91 4.65 13.58 10.35
CA ALA A 91 4.10 12.53 9.49
C ALA A 91 3.22 13.10 8.37
N ILE A 92 2.39 14.11 8.64
CA ILE A 92 1.63 14.82 7.59
C ILE A 92 2.58 15.43 6.56
N GLN A 93 3.62 16.11 7.03
CA GLN A 93 4.62 16.73 6.15
C GLN A 93 5.31 15.68 5.27
N ALA A 94 5.80 14.59 5.85
CA ALA A 94 6.47 13.52 5.10
C ALA A 94 5.54 12.86 4.07
N LEU A 95 4.26 12.66 4.39
CA LEU A 95 3.27 12.14 3.44
C LEU A 95 2.98 13.12 2.30
N ALA A 96 2.94 14.41 2.59
CA ALA A 96 2.74 15.44 1.57
C ALA A 96 3.95 15.53 0.63
N GLU A 97 5.17 15.53 1.18
CA GLU A 97 6.42 15.48 0.41
C GLU A 97 6.46 14.25 -0.50
N MET A 98 6.17 13.06 0.04
CA MET A 98 6.10 11.83 -0.76
C MET A 98 5.09 11.93 -1.91
N ALA A 99 3.93 12.55 -1.68
CA ALA A 99 2.91 12.71 -2.71
C ALA A 99 3.38 13.67 -3.82
N ILE A 100 4.01 14.78 -3.45
CA ILE A 100 4.57 15.76 -4.38
C ILE A 100 5.69 15.13 -5.20
N ASP A 101 6.66 14.48 -4.56
CA ASP A 101 7.78 13.80 -5.23
C ASP A 101 7.29 12.77 -6.25
N LYS A 102 6.19 12.07 -5.96
CA LYS A 102 5.61 11.10 -6.91
C LYS A 102 4.96 11.77 -8.10
N ILE A 103 4.30 12.90 -7.89
CA ILE A 103 3.70 13.69 -8.97
C ILE A 103 4.80 14.26 -9.86
N GLU A 104 5.83 14.88 -9.27
CA GLU A 104 6.97 15.46 -9.99
C GLU A 104 7.72 14.39 -10.80
N PHE A 105 8.08 13.28 -10.16
CA PHE A 105 8.74 12.16 -10.85
C PHE A 105 7.93 11.62 -12.04
N TYR A 106 6.60 11.57 -11.91
CA TYR A 106 5.76 11.09 -12.99
C TYR A 106 5.61 12.15 -14.10
N ALA A 107 5.53 13.44 -13.76
CA ALA A 107 5.51 14.53 -14.72
C ALA A 107 6.81 14.58 -15.55
N ASP A 108 7.97 14.51 -14.90
CA ASP A 108 9.28 14.49 -15.57
C ASP A 108 9.37 13.34 -16.57
N ARG A 109 8.90 12.15 -16.19
CA ARG A 109 8.86 10.98 -17.08
C ARG A 109 7.92 11.14 -18.27
N ILE A 110 6.81 11.86 -18.11
CA ILE A 110 5.93 12.16 -19.24
C ILE A 110 6.64 13.09 -20.22
N ASP A 111 7.32 14.12 -19.71
CA ASP A 111 8.04 15.10 -20.54
C ASP A 111 9.16 14.43 -21.34
N GLU A 112 9.91 13.51 -20.74
CA GLU A 112 10.92 12.69 -21.41
C GLU A 112 10.33 11.88 -22.58
N VAL A 113 9.24 11.14 -22.34
CA VAL A 113 8.58 10.32 -23.37
C VAL A 113 8.00 11.20 -24.50
N GLN A 114 7.50 12.39 -24.17
CA GLN A 114 7.01 13.33 -25.19
C GLN A 114 8.14 13.87 -26.08
N GLN A 115 9.30 14.17 -25.50
CA GLN A 115 10.48 14.60 -26.26
C GLN A 115 11.02 13.49 -27.18
N GLU A 116 11.11 12.25 -26.68
CA GLU A 116 11.54 11.10 -27.48
C GLU A 116 10.60 10.84 -28.67
N ASN A 117 9.28 10.91 -28.46
CA ASN A 117 8.29 10.72 -29.53
C ASN A 117 8.36 11.82 -30.61
N GLN A 118 8.71 13.06 -30.23
CA GLN A 118 8.91 14.16 -31.18
C GLN A 118 10.20 13.97 -32.00
N ALA A 119 11.26 13.43 -31.41
CA ALA A 119 12.53 13.17 -32.08
C ALA A 119 12.46 12.03 -33.12
N VAL A 120 11.62 11.02 -32.88
CA VAL A 120 11.42 9.88 -33.81
C VAL A 120 10.50 10.24 -34.99
N SER A 121 9.73 11.32 -34.89
CA SER A 121 8.79 11.77 -35.92
C SER A 121 9.39 12.77 -36.94
N GLN A 122 10.69 13.07 -36.83
CA GLN A 122 11.46 13.94 -37.74
C GLN A 122 12.43 13.12 -38.59
#